data_AF-A0A3M8FS65-F1
#
_entry.id   AF-A0A3M8FS65-F1
#
_cell.length_a   1.000
_cell.length_b   1.000
_cell.length_c   1.000
_cell.angle_alpha   90.00
_cell.angle_beta   90.00
_cell.angle_gamma   90.00
#
_symmetry.space_group_name_H-M   'P 1'
#
loop_
_entity.id
_entity.type
_entity.pdbx_description
1 polymer ?
#
loop_
_entity_poly.entity_id
_entity_poly.type
_entity_poly.pdbx_seq_one_letter_code
_entity_poly.pdbx_strand_id
1 'polypeptide(L)'
;MLDPAPTTKIDPTIARGKLEETLDATATKPGFAVISFHNTSYKTHLEPVGEITTKPGKTIRGVIRARAKRIDVCQSGGRYIDPVFGRPRRVQGSVLAIKDGCVVIGAGMPVHCEPTAPGQNAEDFEVGQFVSFSVERGATFEEIAD
;
A
#
# COMPACT_ATOMS: atom_id res chain seq x y z
N MET A 1 16.19 -8.28 -32.34
CA MET A 1 15.84 -8.32 -30.91
C MET A 1 17.13 -8.00 -30.17
N LEU A 2 17.20 -6.87 -29.47
CA LEU A 2 18.38 -6.54 -28.65
C LEU A 2 18.17 -7.22 -27.31
N ASP A 3 18.90 -8.31 -27.09
CA ASP A 3 18.94 -9.01 -25.81
C ASP A 3 20.32 -8.82 -25.14
N PRO A 4 20.34 -8.73 -23.80
CA PRO A 4 19.16 -8.75 -22.93
C PRO A 4 18.53 -7.36 -22.85
N ALA A 5 17.19 -7.31 -22.84
CA ALA A 5 16.49 -6.15 -22.33
C ALA A 5 16.92 -5.90 -20.87
N PRO A 6 17.32 -4.68 -20.47
CA PRO A 6 17.64 -4.39 -19.08
C PRO A 6 16.35 -4.39 -18.25
N THR A 7 15.93 -5.56 -17.77
CA THR A 7 14.82 -5.67 -16.81
C THR A 7 15.41 -5.78 -15.42
N THR A 8 15.87 -4.65 -14.87
CA THR A 8 16.05 -4.56 -13.42
C THR A 8 14.74 -4.99 -12.77
N LYS A 9 14.80 -6.04 -11.96
CA LYS A 9 13.63 -6.57 -11.25
C LYS A 9 13.06 -5.44 -10.39
N ILE A 10 11.83 -5.04 -10.68
CA ILE A 10 11.13 -4.02 -9.90
C ILE A 10 10.97 -4.57 -8.47
N ASP A 11 11.38 -3.79 -7.47
CA ASP A 11 11.19 -4.17 -6.07
C ASP A 11 9.68 -4.34 -5.79
N PRO A 12 9.22 -5.56 -5.46
CA PRO A 12 7.80 -5.85 -5.28
C PRO A 12 7.23 -5.19 -4.02
N THR A 13 8.06 -4.60 -3.17
CA THR A 13 7.65 -3.93 -1.93
C THR A 13 7.43 -2.42 -2.10
N ILE A 14 7.73 -1.86 -3.28
CA ILE A 14 7.57 -0.43 -3.57
C ILE A 14 6.31 -0.18 -4.40
N ALA A 15 5.45 0.67 -3.88
CA ALA A 15 4.24 1.07 -4.59
C ALA A 15 4.59 2.05 -5.70
N ARG A 16 4.02 1.82 -6.89
CA ARG A 16 4.16 2.71 -8.05
C ARG A 16 2.79 3.11 -8.55
N GLY A 17 2.48 4.40 -8.38
CA GLY A 17 1.21 4.98 -8.76
C GLY A 17 1.40 6.28 -9.53
N LYS A 18 0.30 7.00 -9.69
CA LYS A 18 0.29 8.38 -10.16
C LYS A 18 -0.27 9.24 -9.03
N LEU A 19 0.45 10.30 -8.67
CA LEU A 19 -0.08 11.30 -7.74
C LEU A 19 -1.20 12.06 -8.44
N GLU A 20 -2.42 12.00 -7.93
CA GLU A 20 -3.57 12.73 -8.50
C GLU A 20 -3.63 14.15 -7.94
N GLU A 21 -3.50 14.27 -6.62
CA GLU A 21 -3.55 15.55 -5.90
C GLU A 21 -2.93 15.40 -4.50
N THR A 22 -2.54 16.53 -3.91
CA THR A 22 -2.19 16.64 -2.50
C THR A 22 -3.24 17.53 -1.84
N LEU A 23 -3.85 17.03 -0.77
CA LEU A 23 -4.84 17.75 0.03
C LEU A 23 -4.16 18.25 1.29
N ASP A 24 -4.23 19.56 1.52
CA ASP A 24 -3.66 20.16 2.73
C ASP A 24 -4.42 19.74 3.99
N ALA A 25 -3.70 19.66 5.10
CA ALA A 25 -4.32 19.50 6.40
C ALA A 25 -5.20 20.70 6.72
N THR A 26 -6.32 20.43 7.39
CA THR A 26 -7.22 21.45 7.92
C THR A 26 -7.29 21.30 9.44
N ALA A 27 -7.94 22.24 10.13
CA ALA A 27 -8.10 22.18 11.58
C ALA A 27 -8.75 20.86 12.09
N THR A 28 -9.50 20.14 11.25
CA THR A 28 -10.25 18.93 11.65
C THR A 28 -9.91 17.68 10.83
N LYS A 29 -9.07 17.80 9.80
CA LYS A 29 -8.75 16.68 8.89
C LYS A 29 -7.25 16.69 8.58
N PRO A 30 -6.58 15.52 8.60
CA PRO A 30 -5.19 15.44 8.17
C PRO A 30 -5.08 15.71 6.66
N GLY A 31 -3.86 16.04 6.23
CA GLY A 31 -3.54 16.14 4.81
C GLY A 31 -3.39 14.76 4.17
N PHE A 32 -3.53 14.69 2.85
CA PHE A 32 -3.45 13.43 2.11
C PHE A 32 -2.69 13.59 0.79
N ALA A 33 -1.88 12.59 0.46
CA ALA A 33 -1.54 12.29 -0.92
C ALA A 33 -2.63 11.38 -1.50
N VAL A 34 -3.26 11.79 -2.60
CA VAL A 34 -4.25 10.97 -3.31
C VAL A 34 -3.56 10.29 -4.48
N ILE A 35 -3.43 8.97 -4.42
CA ILE A 35 -2.65 8.20 -5.39
C ILE A 35 -3.56 7.20 -6.11
N SER A 36 -3.43 7.16 -7.43
CA SER A 36 -4.03 6.12 -8.26
C SER A 36 -3.02 5.06 -8.68
N PHE A 37 -3.51 3.84 -8.88
CA PHE A 37 -2.66 2.69 -9.22
C PHE A 37 -3.07 2.08 -10.55
N HIS A 38 -2.07 1.70 -11.33
CA HIS A 38 -2.24 1.12 -12.67
C HIS A 38 -3.20 -0.08 -12.63
N ASN A 39 -4.06 -0.19 -13.65
CA ASN A 39 -5.06 -1.25 -13.79
C ASN A 39 -6.10 -1.33 -12.65
N THR A 40 -6.26 -0.24 -11.88
CA THR A 40 -7.31 -0.10 -10.88
C THR A 40 -8.03 1.23 -11.05
N SER A 41 -9.24 1.34 -10.49
CA SER A 41 -9.93 2.63 -10.37
C SER A 41 -9.65 3.32 -9.02
N TYR A 42 -8.68 2.83 -8.25
CA TYR A 42 -8.44 3.29 -6.91
C TYR A 42 -7.91 4.72 -6.89
N LYS A 43 -8.46 5.54 -6.00
CA LYS A 43 -7.89 6.81 -5.56
C LYS A 43 -7.73 6.72 -4.05
N THR A 44 -6.54 6.28 -3.64
CA THR A 44 -6.26 5.97 -2.24
C THR A 44 -5.75 7.22 -1.55
N HIS A 45 -6.37 7.59 -0.44
CA HIS A 45 -5.97 8.75 0.37
C HIS A 45 -5.04 8.26 1.48
N LEU A 46 -3.78 8.67 1.41
CA LEU A 46 -2.74 8.26 2.34
C LEU A 46 -2.12 9.49 2.99
N GLU A 47 -1.87 9.43 4.29
CA GLU A 47 -1.24 10.52 5.02
C GLU A 47 0.25 10.60 4.63
N PRO A 48 0.75 11.74 4.14
CA PRO A 48 2.14 11.83 3.73
C PRO A 48 3.08 11.75 4.94
N VAL A 49 4.14 10.98 4.80
CA VAL A 49 5.29 10.98 5.71
C VAL A 49 6.41 11.72 5.01
N GLY A 50 6.73 12.92 5.52
CA GLY A 50 7.65 13.84 4.87
C GLY A 50 7.01 14.67 3.77
N GLU A 51 7.85 15.41 3.05
CA GLU A 51 7.44 16.24 1.92
C GLU A 51 7.18 15.37 0.68
N ILE A 52 6.06 15.62 0.00
CA ILE A 52 5.78 15.03 -1.32
C ILE A 52 6.28 16.01 -2.38
N THR A 53 7.37 15.65 -3.03
CA THR A 53 8.06 16.44 -4.06
C THR A 53 7.51 16.17 -5.46
N THR A 54 6.93 14.99 -5.69
CA THR A 54 6.27 14.66 -6.96
C THR A 54 5.11 15.63 -7.25
N LYS A 55 5.04 16.11 -8.49
CA LYS A 55 3.94 16.97 -8.96
C LYS A 55 2.69 16.13 -9.31
N PRO A 56 1.47 16.65 -9.09
CA PRO A 56 0.24 16.02 -9.58
C PRO A 56 0.30 15.64 -11.06
N GLY A 57 -0.28 14.49 -11.39
CA GLY A 57 -0.26 13.87 -12.72
C GLY A 57 1.01 13.10 -13.06
N LYS A 58 2.04 13.10 -12.20
CA LYS A 58 3.30 12.37 -12.42
C LYS A 58 3.32 11.03 -11.67
N THR A 59 4.22 10.16 -12.12
CA THR A 59 4.47 8.87 -11.45
C THR A 59 5.09 9.15 -10.10
N ILE A 60 4.57 8.51 -9.06
CA ILE A 60 5.12 8.56 -7.70
C ILE A 60 5.49 7.15 -7.26
N ARG A 61 6.60 7.03 -6.54
CA ARG A 61 7.09 5.77 -5.97
C ARG A 61 7.25 5.95 -4.47
N GLY A 62 6.94 4.91 -3.71
CA GLY A 62 7.03 5.01 -2.26
C GLY A 62 6.53 3.79 -1.52
N VAL A 63 6.50 3.90 -0.20
CA VAL A 63 6.06 2.86 0.71
C VAL A 63 4.72 3.26 1.29
N ILE A 64 3.71 2.42 1.08
CA ILE A 64 2.42 2.52 1.77
C ILE A 64 2.53 1.75 3.07
N ARG A 65 2.27 2.39 4.21
CA ARG A 65 2.21 1.70 5.52
C ARG A 65 0.81 1.77 6.10
N ALA A 66 0.40 0.68 6.72
CA ALA A 66 -0.91 0.53 7.31
C ALA A 66 -0.80 -0.30 8.59
N ARG A 67 -1.67 -0.01 9.56
CA ARG A 67 -1.86 -0.84 10.74
C ARG A 67 -3.03 -1.78 10.50
N ALA A 68 -2.73 -3.07 10.45
CA ALA A 68 -3.71 -4.10 10.21
C ALA A 68 -4.28 -4.57 11.53
N LYS A 69 -5.61 -4.56 11.65
CA LYS A 69 -6.31 -5.37 12.65
C LYS A 69 -6.04 -6.85 12.36
N ARG A 70 -6.69 -7.76 13.09
CA ARG A 70 -6.54 -9.20 12.88
C ARG A 70 -6.52 -9.56 11.39
N ILE A 71 -5.42 -10.19 10.98
CA ILE A 71 -5.16 -10.68 9.63
C ILE A 71 -5.61 -12.14 9.58
N ASP A 72 -6.57 -12.45 8.72
CA ASP A 72 -7.10 -13.79 8.55
C ASP A 72 -6.61 -14.38 7.21
N VAL A 73 -6.05 -15.60 7.26
CA VAL A 73 -5.72 -16.37 6.07
C VAL A 73 -7.00 -16.87 5.42
N CYS A 74 -7.16 -16.59 4.13
CA CYS A 74 -8.35 -16.87 3.34
C CYS A 74 -8.02 -17.89 2.24
N GLN A 75 -8.97 -18.75 1.89
CA GLN A 75 -8.78 -19.76 0.84
C GLN A 75 -9.12 -19.27 -0.57
N SER A 76 -9.88 -18.19 -0.71
CA SER A 76 -10.37 -17.68 -1.99
C SER A 76 -10.66 -16.18 -1.93
N GLY A 77 -10.90 -15.58 -3.10
CA GLY A 77 -11.33 -14.18 -3.23
C GLY A 77 -10.51 -13.38 -4.26
N GLY A 78 -10.88 -12.11 -4.42
CA GLY A 78 -10.15 -11.15 -5.26
C GLY A 78 -9.21 -10.27 -4.46
N ARG A 79 -8.24 -9.65 -5.14
CA ARG A 79 -7.35 -8.64 -4.54
C ARG A 79 -8.06 -7.29 -4.55
N TYR A 80 -8.13 -6.61 -3.41
CA TYR A 80 -8.74 -5.28 -3.36
C TYR A 80 -8.25 -4.44 -2.18
N ILE A 81 -8.43 -3.13 -2.34
CA ILE A 81 -8.51 -2.15 -1.26
C ILE A 81 -9.89 -1.50 -1.32
N ASP A 82 -10.55 -1.39 -0.16
CA ASP A 82 -11.84 -0.70 -0.01
C ASP A 82 -11.67 0.54 0.88
N PRO A 83 -12.29 1.68 0.54
CA PRO A 83 -13.09 1.96 -0.66
C PRO A 83 -12.25 2.19 -1.92
N VAL A 84 -12.91 2.18 -3.08
CA VAL A 84 -12.30 2.59 -4.36
C VAL A 84 -11.78 4.03 -4.29
N PHE A 85 -12.49 4.92 -3.56
CA PHE A 85 -12.09 6.31 -3.36
C PHE A 85 -12.08 6.63 -1.87
N GLY A 86 -10.89 6.94 -1.33
CA GLY A 86 -10.75 7.35 0.07
C GLY A 86 -9.64 6.63 0.83
N ARG A 87 -9.72 6.72 2.15
CA ARG A 87 -8.75 6.10 3.08
C ARG A 87 -8.96 4.59 3.14
N PRO A 88 -7.91 3.76 3.05
CA PRO A 88 -8.04 2.31 3.20
C PRO A 88 -8.79 1.92 4.48
N ARG A 89 -9.75 1.00 4.35
CA ARG A 89 -10.53 0.43 5.46
C ARG A 89 -10.44 -1.08 5.49
N ARG A 90 -10.32 -1.72 4.33
CA ARG A 90 -10.06 -3.15 4.19
C ARG A 90 -9.07 -3.40 3.07
N VAL A 91 -8.27 -4.43 3.26
CA VAL A 91 -7.29 -4.91 2.29
C VAL A 91 -7.43 -6.41 2.20
N GLN A 92 -7.41 -6.92 0.98
CA GLN A 92 -7.32 -8.35 0.71
C GLN A 92 -6.32 -8.58 -0.42
N GLY A 93 -5.44 -9.54 -0.24
CA GLY A 93 -4.42 -9.81 -1.25
C GLY A 93 -3.48 -10.96 -0.88
N SER A 94 -2.45 -11.12 -1.70
CA SER A 94 -1.41 -12.12 -1.46
C SER A 94 -0.25 -11.51 -0.70
N VAL A 95 0.33 -12.23 0.26
CA VAL A 95 1.58 -11.85 0.91
C VAL A 95 2.71 -11.89 -0.12
N LEU A 96 3.38 -10.75 -0.32
CA LEU A 96 4.52 -10.58 -1.22
C LEU A 96 5.85 -10.76 -0.50
N ALA A 97 5.94 -10.30 0.75
CA ALA A 97 7.15 -10.35 1.57
C ALA A 97 6.79 -10.16 3.05
N ILE A 98 7.69 -10.60 3.93
CA ILE A 98 7.76 -10.17 5.33
C ILE A 98 8.98 -9.23 5.44
N LYS A 99 8.77 -8.00 5.92
CA LYS A 99 9.82 -6.97 5.93
C LYS A 99 9.58 -5.98 7.06
N ASP A 100 10.61 -5.73 7.87
CA ASP A 100 10.59 -4.72 8.95
C ASP A 100 9.39 -4.84 9.90
N GLY A 101 9.05 -6.07 10.31
CA GLY A 101 7.88 -6.36 11.17
C GLY A 101 6.52 -6.18 10.49
N CYS A 102 6.49 -5.99 9.16
CA CYS A 102 5.29 -5.85 8.37
C CYS A 102 5.07 -7.05 7.45
N VAL A 103 3.80 -7.40 7.24
CA VAL A 103 3.36 -8.29 6.16
C VAL A 103 3.07 -7.42 4.94
N VAL A 104 3.82 -7.59 3.85
CA VAL A 104 3.65 -6.79 2.63
C VAL A 104 2.59 -7.45 1.74
N ILE A 105 1.47 -6.79 1.52
CA ILE A 105 0.31 -7.34 0.82
C ILE A 105 0.21 -6.77 -0.59
N GLY A 106 0.10 -7.65 -1.59
CA GLY A 106 -0.23 -7.30 -2.96
C GLY A 106 -1.73 -7.23 -3.18
N ALA A 107 -2.29 -6.02 -3.15
CA ALA A 107 -3.72 -5.74 -3.30
C ALA A 107 -4.06 -4.87 -4.54
N GLY A 108 -3.21 -4.94 -5.57
CA GLY A 108 -3.18 -4.00 -6.72
C GLY A 108 -1.96 -3.07 -6.65
N MET A 109 -1.45 -2.87 -5.45
CA MET A 109 -0.19 -2.22 -5.08
C MET A 109 0.32 -2.91 -3.79
N PRO A 110 1.63 -2.85 -3.49
CA PRO A 110 2.15 -3.34 -2.23
C PRO A 110 1.78 -2.41 -1.07
N VAL A 111 1.29 -2.98 0.03
CA VAL A 111 0.98 -2.28 1.28
C VAL A 111 1.71 -2.98 2.41
N HIS A 112 2.52 -2.25 3.18
CA HIS A 112 3.22 -2.78 4.34
C HIS A 112 2.28 -2.72 5.54
N CYS A 113 1.93 -3.88 6.08
CA CYS A 113 0.93 -3.99 7.13
C CYS A 113 1.55 -4.46 8.44
N GLU A 114 1.57 -3.58 9.45
CA GLU A 114 1.93 -3.89 10.84
C GLU A 114 0.74 -4.62 11.50
N PRO A 115 0.87 -5.88 11.94
CA PRO A 115 -0.19 -6.56 12.68
C PRO A 115 -0.41 -5.94 14.06
N THR A 116 -1.65 -5.65 14.43
CA THR A 116 -2.00 -5.05 15.74
C THR A 116 -2.80 -5.98 16.66
N ALA A 117 -3.19 -7.16 16.18
CA ALA A 117 -3.93 -8.12 17.00
C ALA A 117 -3.00 -8.81 18.01
N PRO A 118 -3.41 -8.98 19.29
CA PRO A 118 -2.61 -9.69 20.27
C PRO A 118 -2.24 -11.10 19.82
N GLY A 119 -0.95 -11.44 19.93
CA GLY A 119 -0.43 -12.76 19.57
C GLY A 119 -0.32 -13.01 18.07
N GLN A 120 -0.40 -11.97 17.24
CA GLN A 120 -0.16 -12.04 15.80
C GLN A 120 1.04 -11.17 15.43
N ASN A 121 2.07 -11.79 14.85
CA ASN A 121 3.27 -11.14 14.36
C ASN A 121 3.38 -11.29 12.84
N ALA A 122 4.23 -10.51 12.18
CA ALA A 122 4.37 -10.58 10.73
C ALA A 122 4.98 -11.93 10.29
N GLU A 123 5.84 -12.50 11.12
CA GLU A 123 6.53 -13.76 10.91
C GLU A 123 5.59 -14.99 10.96
N ASP A 124 4.36 -14.82 11.44
CA ASP A 124 3.33 -15.87 11.43
C ASP A 124 2.75 -16.12 10.02
N PHE A 125 3.12 -15.29 9.04
CA PHE A 125 2.61 -15.33 7.67
C PHE A 125 3.69 -15.75 6.67
N GLU A 126 3.24 -16.36 5.58
CA GLU A 126 4.13 -16.87 4.53
C GLU A 126 3.85 -16.19 3.18
N VAL A 127 4.91 -15.97 2.39
CA VAL A 127 4.79 -15.46 1.03
C VAL A 127 3.88 -16.36 0.20
N GLY A 128 2.96 -15.75 -0.54
CA GLY A 128 1.95 -16.45 -1.34
C GLY A 128 0.63 -16.71 -0.62
N GLN A 129 0.59 -16.66 0.73
CA GLN A 129 -0.66 -16.77 1.46
C GLN A 129 -1.62 -15.65 1.05
N PHE A 130 -2.90 -16.00 0.96
CA PHE A 130 -3.95 -15.04 0.68
C PHE A 130 -4.59 -14.62 1.99
N VAL A 131 -4.66 -13.31 2.24
CA VAL A 131 -5.09 -12.77 3.53
C VAL A 131 -6.08 -11.62 3.35
N SER A 132 -6.91 -11.40 4.37
CA SER A 132 -7.89 -10.32 4.42
C SER A 132 -7.91 -9.69 5.81
N PHE A 133 -8.08 -8.37 5.88
CA PHE A 133 -8.14 -7.65 7.15
C PHE A 133 -8.76 -6.27 7.02
N SER A 134 -9.15 -5.72 8.17
CA SER A 134 -9.50 -4.31 8.32
C SER A 134 -8.27 -3.49 8.67
N VAL A 135 -8.24 -2.25 8.19
CA VAL A 135 -7.16 -1.28 8.42
C VAL A 135 -7.59 -0.26 9.46
N GLU A 136 -6.71 0.08 10.38
CA GLU A 136 -6.91 1.22 11.28
C GLU A 136 -6.82 2.55 10.50
N ARG A 137 -7.30 3.65 11.08
CA ARG A 137 -7.10 4.96 10.46
C ARG A 137 -5.61 5.34 10.52
N GLY A 138 -5.15 6.10 9.54
CA GLY A 138 -3.76 6.59 9.51
C GLY A 138 -2.83 5.82 8.58
N ALA A 139 -3.35 5.17 7.53
CA ALA A 139 -2.49 4.63 6.49
C ALA A 139 -1.68 5.76 5.83
N THR A 140 -0.38 5.54 5.68
CA THR A 140 0.57 6.56 5.25
C THR A 140 1.21 6.25 3.91
N PHE A 141 1.81 7.28 3.30
CA PHE A 141 2.67 7.17 2.14
C PHE A 141 3.97 7.93 2.38
N GLU A 142 5.10 7.24 2.23
CA GLU A 142 6.44 7.84 2.24
C GLU A 142 7.01 7.79 0.83
N GLU A 143 7.29 8.95 0.24
CA GLU A 143 7.89 9.04 -1.09
C GLU A 143 9.34 8.55 -1.05
N ILE A 144 9.70 7.72 -2.04
CA ILE A 144 11.09 7.37 -2.29
C ILE A 144 11.53 8.21 -3.48
N ALA A 145 12.49 9.10 -3.25
CA ALA A 145 13.16 9.85 -4.31
C ALA A 145 13.85 8.88 -5.29
N ASP A 146 13.82 9.24 -6.58
CA ASP A 146 14.56 8.51 -7.62
C ASP A 146 16.08 8.66 -7.46
#